data_AF-R7CE39-F1
#
_entry.id   AF-R7CE39-F1
#
_cell.length_a   1.000
_cell.length_b   1.000
_cell.length_c   1.000
_cell.angle_alpha   90.00
_cell.angle_beta   90.00
_cell.angle_gamma   90.00
#
_symmetry.space_group_name_H-M   'P 1'
#
loop_
_entity.id
_entity.type
_entity.pdbx_description
1 polymer ?
#
loop_
_entity_poly.entity_id
_entity_poly.type
_entity_poly.pdbx_seq_one_letter_code
_entity_poly.pdbx_strand_id
1 'polypeptide(L)'
;MAGILGLQTDDERIRNAFDIAQKNSMHFEFFVAGDNPSLHPNTVDIEMTNTAGIHATVRGESLGGGKIRICRINSVEVNISGAYCTLFVAHRDAPGALAALTSLLADAQVNIAFCSTYRTEAGGQAYSVFETDEYYSGASFIKSVKSLDLVDYASFIEVPGSSALSPINSLNPYMFTSAADLLELCSKEKLTIGEIMKRREYCLSDKETTFRTMQNVLEVMRKETSEPLRNPQSSLGGFIGGEAQKIETSAQRYAQSLIGSVQTDAVARAMAVLERSASMGVIVAAPTAGSAGVVPGATLAVADHLHAETKEIHDALFCAAAIGQLLSANACVAGAEGGCQAEVGSAAAMASAALVQMLGGSPEQCFHAASITLGNLLGLVCDPIGGLVEVPCQNRNAIGIAAAFSSAQLALSGITSLVPFDEMAHVMLEVGHALPSTLRETALGGIAQAPSAKQACRNCSACR
;
A
#
# COMPACT_ATOMS: atom_id res chain seq x y z
N MET A 1 10.43 13.98 -4.96
CA MET A 1 10.47 14.88 -6.14
C MET A 1 9.15 14.89 -6.92
N ALA A 2 8.68 13.75 -7.45
CA ALA A 2 7.44 13.67 -8.24
C ALA A 2 6.22 14.36 -7.57
N GLY A 3 6.01 14.13 -6.26
CA GLY A 3 4.94 14.80 -5.52
C GLY A 3 5.09 16.33 -5.44
N ILE A 4 6.32 16.85 -5.35
CA ILE A 4 6.58 18.32 -5.37
C ILE A 4 6.23 18.91 -6.74
N LEU A 5 6.43 18.15 -7.81
CA LEU A 5 6.02 18.51 -9.17
C LEU A 5 4.51 18.38 -9.41
N GLY A 6 3.73 17.91 -8.42
CA GLY A 6 2.29 17.70 -8.54
C GLY A 6 1.91 16.46 -9.36
N LEU A 7 2.84 15.53 -9.57
CA LEU A 7 2.55 14.25 -10.24
C LEU A 7 1.78 13.33 -9.29
N GLN A 8 0.72 12.70 -9.79
CA GLN A 8 -0.04 11.70 -9.05
C GLN A 8 0.74 10.37 -8.96
N THR A 9 0.36 9.50 -8.03
CA THR A 9 1.08 8.25 -7.73
C THR A 9 1.06 7.23 -8.87
N ASP A 10 0.10 7.34 -9.78
CA ASP A 10 -0.07 6.52 -10.98
C ASP A 10 0.38 7.23 -12.27
N ASP A 11 1.11 8.34 -12.15
CA ASP A 11 1.63 9.07 -13.31
C ASP A 11 2.87 8.38 -13.90
N GLU A 12 2.80 7.92 -15.14
CA GLU A 12 3.91 7.25 -15.85
C GLU A 12 5.17 8.14 -15.96
N ARG A 13 5.06 9.45 -15.75
CA ARG A 13 6.19 10.39 -15.76
C ARG A 13 7.02 10.36 -14.47
N ILE A 14 6.59 9.68 -13.41
CA ILE A 14 7.34 9.56 -12.14
C ILE A 14 8.79 9.14 -12.39
N ARG A 15 9.00 8.18 -13.31
CA ARG A 15 10.34 7.70 -13.69
C ARG A 15 11.28 8.82 -14.14
N ASN A 16 10.73 9.88 -14.72
CA ASN A 16 11.47 11.02 -15.27
C ASN A 16 11.38 12.26 -14.37
N ALA A 17 10.93 12.12 -13.12
CA ALA A 17 10.68 13.26 -12.23
C ALA A 17 11.91 14.15 -12.01
N PHE A 18 13.11 13.56 -11.94
CA PHE A 18 14.35 14.33 -11.80
C PHE A 18 14.67 15.17 -13.04
N ASP A 19 14.54 14.60 -14.23
CA ASP A 19 14.74 15.32 -15.49
C ASP A 19 13.71 16.44 -15.67
N ILE A 20 12.46 16.20 -15.26
CA ILE A 20 11.40 17.20 -15.27
C ILE A 20 11.72 18.35 -14.30
N ALA A 21 12.18 18.02 -13.09
CA ALA A 21 12.60 19.03 -12.11
C ALA A 21 13.75 19.89 -12.64
N GLN A 22 14.78 19.28 -13.25
CA GLN A 22 15.91 20.02 -13.85
C GLN A 22 15.46 20.92 -15.00
N LYS A 23 14.58 20.43 -15.89
CA LYS A 23 14.00 21.25 -16.98
C LYS A 23 13.20 22.45 -16.45
N ASN A 24 12.57 22.29 -15.29
CA ASN A 24 11.86 23.37 -14.59
C ASN A 24 12.78 24.24 -13.73
N SER A 25 14.11 24.09 -13.85
CA SER A 25 15.11 24.85 -13.08
C SER A 25 14.95 24.70 -11.56
N MET A 26 14.48 23.54 -11.10
CA MET A 26 14.43 23.21 -9.68
C MET A 26 15.77 22.61 -9.24
N HIS A 27 16.37 23.21 -8.21
CA HIS A 27 17.55 22.66 -7.54
C HIS A 27 17.11 21.69 -6.44
N PHE A 28 17.79 20.56 -6.33
CA PHE A 28 17.51 19.55 -5.30
C PHE A 28 18.80 18.84 -4.87
N GLU A 29 18.82 18.42 -3.61
CA GLU A 29 19.91 17.67 -3.00
C GLU A 29 19.32 16.64 -2.04
N PHE A 30 20.01 15.52 -1.85
CA PHE A 30 19.60 14.43 -0.96
C PHE A 30 20.66 14.21 0.10
N PHE A 31 20.23 14.18 1.36
CA PHE A 31 21.08 13.87 2.49
C PHE A 31 20.56 12.62 3.18
N VAL A 32 21.41 11.61 3.30
CA VAL A 32 21.09 10.42 4.10
C VAL A 32 21.42 10.73 5.55
N ALA A 33 20.39 10.91 6.38
CA ALA A 33 20.55 11.00 7.82
C ALA A 33 20.94 9.63 8.39
N GLY A 34 21.76 9.60 9.44
CA GLY A 34 22.11 8.37 10.14
C GLY A 34 20.92 7.78 10.92
N ASP A 35 21.07 6.54 11.39
CA ASP A 35 20.03 5.86 12.17
C ASP A 35 19.69 6.62 13.45
N ASN A 36 18.41 6.91 13.64
CA ASN A 36 17.87 7.43 14.90
C ASN A 36 16.78 6.48 15.42
N PRO A 37 17.03 5.74 16.51
CA PRO A 37 16.05 4.79 17.06
C PRO A 37 14.79 5.45 17.63
N SER A 38 14.77 6.78 17.79
CA SER A 38 13.57 7.51 18.23
C SER A 38 12.62 7.86 17.09
N LEU A 39 12.99 7.60 15.83
CA LEU A 39 12.20 7.91 14.65
C LEU A 39 11.74 6.63 13.95
N HIS A 40 10.63 6.72 13.21
CA HIS A 40 10.26 5.64 12.30
C HIS A 40 11.38 5.44 11.26
N PRO A 41 11.76 4.19 10.90
CA PRO A 41 12.87 3.93 9.98
C PRO A 41 12.70 4.60 8.61
N ASN A 42 11.45 4.75 8.14
CA ASN A 42 11.11 5.41 6.89
C ASN A 42 10.71 6.87 7.07
N THR A 43 11.48 7.63 7.86
CA THR A 43 11.27 9.08 8.06
C THR A 43 11.99 9.89 6.99
N VAL A 44 11.31 10.88 6.43
CA VAL A 44 11.89 11.83 5.46
C VAL A 44 11.60 13.26 5.94
N ASP A 45 12.66 14.06 6.06
CA ASP A 45 12.54 15.52 6.15
C ASP A 45 12.67 16.11 4.74
N ILE A 46 11.71 16.96 4.36
CA ILE A 46 11.67 17.66 3.08
C ILE A 46 11.77 19.15 3.38
N GLU A 47 12.83 19.77 2.87
CA GLU A 47 13.08 21.20 2.96
C GLU A 47 12.86 21.84 1.58
N MET A 48 12.03 22.87 1.50
CA MET A 48 11.62 23.49 0.24
C MET A 48 11.67 25.01 0.36
N THR A 49 12.23 25.66 -0.65
CA THR A 49 12.24 27.13 -0.78
C THR A 49 11.76 27.51 -2.18
N ASN A 50 10.80 28.44 -2.27
CA ASN A 50 10.28 28.91 -3.55
C ASN A 50 11.06 30.13 -4.08
N THR A 51 10.72 30.59 -5.29
CA THR A 51 11.38 31.75 -5.94
C THR A 51 11.14 33.09 -5.23
N ALA A 52 10.15 33.18 -4.35
CA ALA A 52 9.90 34.34 -3.50
C ALA A 52 10.68 34.29 -2.18
N GLY A 53 11.49 33.24 -1.95
CA GLY A 53 12.24 33.04 -0.72
C GLY A 53 11.41 32.48 0.45
N ILE A 54 10.17 32.04 0.21
CA ILE A 54 9.35 31.40 1.23
C ILE A 54 9.88 29.99 1.46
N HIS A 55 10.12 29.69 2.74
CA HIS A 55 10.70 28.46 3.20
C HIS A 55 9.65 27.59 3.92
N ALA A 56 9.69 26.28 3.66
CA ALA A 56 8.87 25.30 4.37
C ALA A 56 9.66 24.02 4.64
N THR A 57 9.46 23.43 5.82
CA THR A 57 9.95 22.09 6.13
C THR A 57 8.78 21.15 6.43
N VAL A 58 8.87 19.90 6.00
CA VAL A 58 7.84 18.88 6.25
C VAL A 58 8.53 17.57 6.62
N ARG A 59 8.15 16.96 7.73
CA ARG A 59 8.55 15.61 8.10
C ARG A 59 7.42 14.64 7.84
N GLY A 60 7.68 13.62 7.03
CA GLY A 60 6.77 12.51 6.78
C GLY A 60 7.37 11.17 7.21
N GLU A 61 6.51 10.26 7.66
CA GLU A 61 6.81 8.85 7.92
C GLU A 61 6.02 7.98 6.95
N SER A 62 6.67 7.02 6.28
CA SER A 62 5.97 5.98 5.51
C SER A 62 5.73 4.76 6.39
N LEU A 63 4.46 4.45 6.68
CA LEU A 63 4.03 3.36 7.55
C LEU A 63 3.81 2.04 6.79
N GLY A 64 4.15 2.01 5.49
CA GLY A 64 3.97 0.86 4.61
C GLY A 64 2.56 0.71 4.04
N GLY A 65 2.43 -0.10 2.98
CA GLY A 65 1.15 -0.33 2.28
C GLY A 65 0.50 0.93 1.71
N GLY A 66 1.29 1.97 1.42
CA GLY A 66 0.79 3.27 0.95
C GLY A 66 0.32 4.22 2.06
N LYS A 67 0.32 3.80 3.33
CA LYS A 67 -0.01 4.67 4.47
C LYS A 67 1.17 5.59 4.79
N ILE A 68 0.87 6.87 5.02
CA ILE A 68 1.86 7.87 5.44
C ILE A 68 1.35 8.65 6.64
N ARG A 69 2.27 9.25 7.38
CA ARG A 69 1.96 10.20 8.46
C ARG A 69 2.82 11.44 8.31
N ILE A 70 2.21 12.62 8.18
CA ILE A 70 2.93 13.88 8.33
C ILE A 70 3.04 14.14 9.83
N CYS A 71 4.28 14.21 10.31
CA CYS A 71 4.60 14.36 11.73
C CYS A 71 5.01 15.78 12.08
N ARG A 72 5.48 16.56 11.10
CA ARG A 72 5.93 17.93 11.35
C ARG A 72 5.74 18.80 10.12
N ILE A 73 5.27 20.03 10.32
CA ILE A 73 5.25 21.09 9.31
C ILE A 73 5.92 22.31 9.94
N ASN A 74 7.02 22.78 9.36
CA ASN A 74 7.89 23.80 9.93
C ASN A 74 8.41 23.38 11.31
N SER A 75 8.14 24.20 12.33
CA SER A 75 8.48 23.92 13.73
C SER A 75 7.31 23.29 14.51
N VAL A 76 6.24 22.86 13.83
CA VAL A 76 5.00 22.39 14.44
C VAL A 76 4.89 20.88 14.30
N GLU A 77 4.82 20.19 15.42
CA GLU A 77 4.45 18.77 15.45
C GLU A 77 2.98 18.62 15.07
N VAL A 78 2.68 17.73 14.12
CA VAL A 78 1.34 17.43 13.64
C VAL A 78 1.18 15.90 13.55
N ASN A 79 -0.05 15.40 13.44
CA ASN A 79 -0.28 13.97 13.25
C ASN A 79 -1.35 13.77 12.15
N ILE A 80 -0.92 13.90 10.89
CA ILE A 80 -1.85 13.85 9.75
C ILE A 80 -1.65 12.53 9.02
N SER A 81 -2.64 11.65 9.07
CA SER A 81 -2.60 10.32 8.45
C SER A 81 -3.36 10.22 7.12
N GLY A 82 -4.16 11.22 6.79
CA GLY A 82 -5.12 11.17 5.67
C GLY A 82 -6.41 10.41 5.98
N ALA A 83 -6.59 9.92 7.21
CA ALA A 83 -7.86 9.31 7.63
C ALA A 83 -9.02 10.32 7.64
N TYR A 84 -8.72 11.57 7.99
CA TYR A 84 -9.67 12.68 8.02
C TYR A 84 -9.30 13.74 6.98
N CYS A 85 -10.26 14.57 6.60
CA CYS A 85 -9.97 15.78 5.86
C CYS A 85 -9.28 16.77 6.82
N THR A 86 -8.09 17.24 6.48
CA THR A 86 -7.32 18.09 7.40
C THR A 86 -7.26 19.53 6.91
N LEU A 87 -7.88 20.46 7.62
CA LEU A 87 -7.70 21.90 7.43
C LEU A 87 -6.50 22.37 8.24
N PHE A 88 -5.48 22.88 7.56
CA PHE A 88 -4.31 23.52 8.15
C PHE A 88 -4.42 25.04 8.01
N VAL A 89 -4.34 25.77 9.12
CA VAL A 89 -4.43 27.24 9.16
C VAL A 89 -3.23 27.80 9.89
N ALA A 90 -2.40 28.60 9.22
CA ALA A 90 -1.42 29.47 9.87
C ALA A 90 -2.06 30.84 10.14
N HIS A 91 -2.00 31.29 11.40
CA HIS A 91 -2.63 32.53 11.83
C HIS A 91 -1.86 33.18 12.99
N ARG A 92 -2.16 34.43 13.31
CA ARG A 92 -1.66 35.09 14.53
C ARG A 92 -2.35 34.53 15.77
N ASP A 93 -1.59 34.30 16.84
CA ASP A 93 -2.13 34.00 18.17
C ASP A 93 -2.83 35.25 18.72
N ALA A 94 -4.17 35.24 18.73
CA ALA A 94 -4.97 36.38 19.16
C ALA A 94 -6.25 35.92 19.86
N PRO A 95 -6.76 36.69 20.85
CA PRO A 95 -8.07 36.42 21.43
C PRO A 95 -9.15 36.31 20.35
N GLY A 96 -9.92 35.22 20.39
CA GLY A 96 -11.00 34.96 19.43
C GLY A 96 -10.56 34.28 18.12
N ALA A 97 -9.26 34.05 17.88
CA ALA A 97 -8.79 33.39 16.66
C ALA A 97 -9.41 32.00 16.45
N LEU A 98 -9.34 31.13 17.47
CA LEU A 98 -9.94 29.80 17.39
C LEU A 98 -11.46 29.85 17.28
N ALA A 99 -12.11 30.77 18.00
CA ALA A 99 -13.55 30.94 17.93
C ALA A 99 -14.01 31.38 16.52
N ALA A 100 -13.26 32.25 15.85
CA ALA A 100 -13.54 32.65 14.48
C ALA A 100 -13.41 31.47 13.50
N LEU A 101 -12.34 30.67 13.64
CA LEU A 101 -12.12 29.50 12.80
C LEU A 101 -13.17 28.41 13.01
N THR A 102 -13.50 28.09 14.27
CA THR A 102 -14.52 27.09 14.58
C THR A 102 -15.93 27.57 14.26
N SER A 103 -16.21 28.89 14.35
CA SER A 103 -17.49 29.45 13.89
C SER A 103 -17.68 29.24 12.39
N LEU A 104 -16.64 29.47 11.57
CA LEU A 104 -16.73 29.20 10.13
C LEU A 104 -17.00 27.73 9.84
N LEU A 105 -16.35 26.81 10.55
CA LEU A 105 -16.60 25.37 10.42
C LEU A 105 -18.04 25.00 10.84
N ALA A 106 -18.52 25.59 11.93
CA ALA A 106 -19.89 25.40 12.41
C ALA A 106 -20.93 25.94 11.42
N ASP A 107 -20.70 27.12 10.84
CA ASP A 107 -21.57 27.71 9.81
C ASP A 107 -21.63 26.85 8.54
N ALA A 108 -20.51 26.18 8.23
CA ALA A 108 -20.43 25.21 7.15
C ALA A 108 -21.02 23.83 7.51
N GLN A 109 -21.51 23.64 8.74
CA GLN A 109 -22.01 22.37 9.29
C GLN A 109 -21.00 21.22 9.20
N VAL A 110 -19.71 21.53 9.40
CA VAL A 110 -18.63 20.55 9.38
C VAL A 110 -18.32 20.08 10.80
N ASN A 111 -18.32 18.77 11.01
CA ASN A 111 -17.94 18.21 12.30
C ASN A 111 -16.42 18.15 12.46
N ILE A 112 -15.93 18.45 13.66
CA ILE A 112 -14.50 18.42 14.00
C ILE A 112 -14.24 17.16 14.81
N ALA A 113 -13.51 16.20 14.23
CA ALA A 113 -13.08 14.99 14.91
C ALA A 113 -11.92 15.30 15.88
N PHE A 114 -10.91 16.03 15.39
CA PHE A 114 -9.77 16.46 16.19
C PHE A 114 -9.40 17.91 15.89
N CYS A 115 -9.01 18.64 16.93
CA CYS A 115 -8.51 19.99 16.81
C CYS A 115 -7.23 20.12 17.63
N SER A 116 -6.18 20.65 17.02
CA SER A 116 -4.94 20.98 17.70
C SER A 116 -4.45 22.36 17.28
N THR A 117 -3.90 23.11 18.24
CA THR A 117 -3.35 24.43 17.99
C THR A 117 -1.98 24.53 18.63
N TYR A 118 -1.02 25.02 17.84
CA TYR A 118 0.36 25.19 18.23
C TYR A 118 0.74 26.65 18.05
N ARG A 119 1.38 27.25 19.04
CA ARG A 119 1.90 28.61 18.98
C ARG A 119 3.41 28.61 19.13
N THR A 120 4.09 29.46 18.36
CA THR A 120 5.54 29.66 18.52
C THR A 120 5.84 30.44 19.79
N GLU A 121 5.06 31.49 20.04
CA GLU A 121 5.13 32.34 21.22
C GLU A 121 3.75 33.00 21.47
N ALA A 122 3.53 33.52 22.68
CA ALA A 122 2.28 34.18 23.02
C ALA A 122 2.12 35.48 22.21
N GLY A 123 1.02 35.59 21.46
CA GLY A 123 0.76 36.75 20.58
C GLY A 123 1.50 36.73 19.24
N GLY A 124 2.34 35.70 19.01
CA GLY A 124 3.11 35.52 17.78
C GLY A 124 2.38 34.69 16.74
N GLN A 125 3.11 33.83 16.04
CA GLN A 125 2.54 32.91 15.06
C GLN A 125 1.89 31.70 15.74
N ALA A 126 0.76 31.27 15.22
CA ALA A 126 0.08 30.04 15.58
C ALA A 126 -0.35 29.25 14.34
N TYR A 127 -0.59 27.97 14.56
CA TYR A 127 -1.01 27.00 13.56
C TYR A 127 -2.12 26.16 14.17
N SER A 128 -3.27 26.13 13.51
CA SER A 128 -4.39 25.28 13.89
C SER A 128 -4.63 24.22 12.85
N VAL A 129 -4.76 22.99 13.31
CA VAL A 129 -5.04 21.81 12.50
C VAL A 129 -6.39 21.26 12.94
N PHE A 130 -7.34 21.24 12.02
CA PHE A 130 -8.67 20.66 12.22
C PHE A 130 -8.80 19.43 11.33
N GLU A 131 -9.02 18.27 11.94
CA GLU A 131 -9.40 17.05 11.24
C GLU A 131 -10.92 16.91 11.28
N THR A 132 -11.54 16.85 10.10
CA THR A 132 -12.99 16.89 9.92
C THR A 132 -13.50 15.60 9.29
N ASP A 133 -14.73 15.21 9.67
CA ASP A 133 -15.39 14.00 9.17
C ASP A 133 -15.86 14.16 7.72
N GLU A 134 -16.28 15.37 7.36
CA GLU A 134 -16.68 15.68 5.99
C GLU A 134 -15.52 16.26 5.19
N TYR A 135 -15.39 15.79 3.94
CA TYR A 135 -14.54 16.44 2.95
C TYR A 135 -15.23 17.72 2.45
N TYR A 136 -14.76 18.87 2.92
CA TYR A 136 -15.32 20.17 2.56
C TYR A 136 -14.35 20.98 1.69
N SER A 137 -14.16 20.58 0.43
CA SER A 137 -13.30 21.30 -0.53
C SER A 137 -13.98 22.50 -1.20
N GLY A 138 -14.90 23.17 -0.50
CA GLY A 138 -15.52 24.38 -1.01
C GLY A 138 -14.47 25.47 -1.19
N ALA A 139 -14.11 25.81 -2.44
CA ALA A 139 -13.22 26.94 -2.72
C ALA A 139 -13.70 28.25 -2.07
N SER A 140 -15.03 28.37 -1.85
CA SER A 140 -15.65 29.45 -1.10
C SER A 140 -15.29 29.47 0.39
N PHE A 141 -15.13 28.30 1.02
CA PHE A 141 -14.84 28.20 2.45
C PHE A 141 -13.42 28.61 2.79
N ILE A 142 -12.43 28.08 2.05
CA ILE A 142 -11.04 28.50 2.22
C ILE A 142 -10.90 30.00 1.98
N LYS A 143 -11.69 30.57 1.05
CA LYS A 143 -11.72 32.02 0.84
C LYS A 143 -12.27 32.77 2.07
N SER A 144 -13.30 32.25 2.73
CA SER A 144 -13.81 32.81 4.00
C SER A 144 -12.77 32.72 5.12
N VAL A 145 -12.10 31.58 5.28
CA VAL A 145 -11.03 31.42 6.28
C VAL A 145 -9.89 32.41 6.03
N LYS A 146 -9.45 32.56 4.78
CA LYS A 146 -8.42 33.53 4.37
C LYS A 146 -8.86 34.99 4.47
N SER A 147 -10.15 35.27 4.61
CA SER A 147 -10.67 36.64 4.78
C SER A 147 -10.56 37.14 6.22
N LEU A 148 -10.27 36.26 7.18
CA LEU A 148 -10.00 36.66 8.55
C LEU A 148 -8.65 37.37 8.61
N ASP A 149 -8.62 38.60 9.14
CA ASP A 149 -7.41 39.44 9.25
C ASP A 149 -6.25 38.78 10.03
N LEU A 150 -6.55 37.75 10.82
CA LEU A 150 -5.59 37.01 11.61
C LEU A 150 -4.97 35.81 10.86
N VAL A 151 -5.47 35.43 9.68
CA VAL A 151 -5.02 34.25 8.94
C VAL A 151 -4.01 34.64 7.86
N ASP A 152 -2.83 34.03 7.92
CA ASP A 152 -1.77 34.22 6.92
C ASP A 152 -1.88 33.17 5.81
N TYR A 153 -2.27 31.95 6.16
CA TYR A 153 -2.38 30.84 5.24
C TYR A 153 -3.46 29.85 5.69
N ALA A 154 -4.20 29.30 4.74
CA ALA A 154 -5.11 28.19 4.98
C ALA A 154 -5.16 27.27 3.77
N SER A 155 -5.12 25.97 4.00
CA SER A 155 -5.32 24.95 2.98
C SER A 155 -5.88 23.68 3.60
N PHE A 156 -6.65 22.94 2.80
CA PHE A 156 -6.86 21.52 3.08
C PHE A 156 -5.60 20.75 2.68
N ILE A 157 -5.25 19.76 3.48
CA ILE A 157 -4.20 18.78 3.22
C ILE A 157 -4.92 17.51 2.78
N GLU A 158 -4.64 17.11 1.55
CA GLU A 158 -5.08 15.85 0.99
C GLU A 158 -3.89 14.92 0.89
N VAL A 159 -4.04 13.71 1.41
CA VAL A 159 -3.05 12.65 1.25
C VAL A 159 -3.46 11.83 0.03
N PRO A 160 -2.72 11.88 -1.09
CA PRO A 160 -3.04 11.10 -2.28
C PRO A 160 -3.16 9.61 -1.94
N GLY A 161 -4.20 8.95 -2.46
CA GLY A 161 -4.46 7.54 -2.20
C GLY A 161 -5.13 7.21 -0.86
N SER A 162 -5.31 8.21 0.03
CA SER A 162 -6.19 8.03 1.19
C SER A 162 -7.66 8.12 0.77
N SER A 163 -8.47 7.15 1.18
CA SER A 163 -9.92 7.29 1.13
C SER A 163 -10.33 8.08 2.35
N ALA A 164 -10.94 9.25 2.14
CA ALA A 164 -11.56 10.00 3.23
C ALA A 164 -12.56 9.07 3.95
N LEU A 165 -12.54 9.08 5.28
CA LEU A 165 -13.64 8.50 6.04
C LEU A 165 -14.93 9.18 5.57
N SER A 166 -15.78 8.46 4.85
CA SER A 166 -17.16 8.92 4.64
C SER A 166 -17.76 9.15 6.03
N PRO A 167 -18.50 10.26 6.24
CA PRO A 167 -19.06 10.57 7.55
C PRO A 167 -19.77 9.32 8.06
N ILE A 168 -19.53 8.99 9.33
CA ILE A 168 -20.10 7.85 10.06
C ILE A 168 -21.62 8.09 10.18
N ASN A 169 -22.32 8.05 9.05
CA ASN A 169 -23.75 8.24 8.90
C ASN A 169 -24.30 7.00 8.20
N SER A 170 -24.13 5.86 8.88
CA SER A 170 -25.03 4.71 8.93
C SER A 170 -24.27 3.55 9.56
N LEU A 171 -24.94 2.73 10.37
CA LEU A 171 -24.42 1.41 10.74
C LEU A 171 -24.17 0.64 9.44
N ASN A 172 -22.94 0.65 8.91
CA ASN A 172 -22.59 -0.19 7.78
C ASN A 172 -22.68 -1.65 8.25
N PRO A 173 -23.69 -2.41 7.81
CA PRO A 173 -23.98 -3.73 8.36
C PRO A 173 -22.95 -4.78 7.92
N TYR A 174 -22.03 -4.42 7.04
CA TYR A 174 -20.96 -5.26 6.50
C TYR A 174 -19.57 -4.87 7.05
N MET A 175 -19.52 -4.14 8.16
CA MET A 175 -18.25 -3.88 8.86
C MET A 175 -17.79 -5.13 9.62
N PHE A 176 -16.50 -5.44 9.48
CA PHE A 176 -15.84 -6.52 10.18
C PHE A 176 -14.47 -6.06 10.63
N THR A 177 -14.01 -6.58 11.76
CA THR A 177 -12.69 -6.30 12.34
C THR A 177 -11.84 -7.55 12.51
N SER A 178 -12.46 -8.74 12.46
CA SER A 178 -11.78 -10.03 12.54
C SER A 178 -12.27 -10.99 11.45
N ALA A 179 -11.52 -12.08 11.21
CA ALA A 179 -11.97 -13.18 10.38
C ALA A 179 -13.21 -13.85 10.96
N ALA A 180 -13.32 -13.94 12.30
CA ALA A 180 -14.51 -14.43 12.97
C ALA A 180 -15.77 -13.60 12.63
N ASP A 181 -15.69 -12.27 12.68
CA ASP A 181 -16.79 -11.37 12.31
C ASP A 181 -17.22 -11.61 10.85
N LEU A 182 -16.23 -11.71 9.95
CA LEU A 182 -16.47 -11.88 8.52
C LEU A 182 -17.08 -13.26 8.21
N LEU A 183 -16.68 -14.32 8.91
CA LEU A 183 -17.32 -15.64 8.81
C LEU A 183 -18.78 -15.60 9.28
N GLU A 184 -19.06 -14.91 10.39
CA GLU A 184 -20.43 -14.75 10.88
C GLU A 184 -21.30 -14.02 9.84
N LEU A 185 -20.79 -12.94 9.24
CA LEU A 185 -21.48 -12.20 8.18
C LEU A 185 -21.73 -13.08 6.93
N CYS A 186 -20.72 -13.83 6.48
CA CYS A 186 -20.86 -14.76 5.35
C CYS A 186 -21.95 -15.81 5.63
N SER A 187 -21.98 -16.37 6.84
CA SER A 187 -22.97 -17.37 7.27
C SER A 187 -24.38 -16.79 7.34
N LYS A 188 -24.53 -15.61 7.97
CA LYS A 188 -25.81 -14.92 8.13
C LYS A 188 -26.43 -14.52 6.78
N GLU A 189 -25.63 -13.96 5.89
CA GLU A 189 -26.09 -13.45 4.60
C GLU A 189 -26.08 -14.51 3.49
N LYS A 190 -25.42 -15.66 3.73
CA LYS A 190 -25.18 -16.75 2.76
C LYS A 190 -24.42 -16.29 1.52
N LEU A 191 -23.35 -15.54 1.74
CA LEU A 191 -22.54 -14.91 0.70
C LEU A 191 -21.07 -15.31 0.81
N THR A 192 -20.34 -15.14 -0.29
CA THR A 192 -18.88 -15.29 -0.32
C THR A 192 -18.21 -14.13 0.40
N ILE A 193 -16.93 -14.31 0.75
CA ILE A 193 -16.10 -13.23 1.33
C ILE A 193 -16.04 -12.04 0.37
N GLY A 194 -15.82 -12.31 -0.93
CA GLY A 194 -15.80 -11.29 -1.97
C GLY A 194 -17.07 -10.45 -2.05
N GLU A 195 -18.24 -11.10 -1.95
CA GLU A 195 -19.51 -10.39 -1.99
C GLU A 195 -19.75 -9.54 -0.73
N ILE A 196 -19.40 -10.02 0.46
CA ILE A 196 -19.49 -9.23 1.70
C ILE A 196 -18.58 -8.00 1.61
N MET A 197 -17.32 -8.17 1.18
CA MET A 197 -16.38 -7.06 1.03
C MET A 197 -16.87 -6.04 -0.02
N LYS A 198 -17.39 -6.51 -1.16
CA LYS A 198 -17.98 -5.64 -2.18
C LYS A 198 -19.16 -4.83 -1.63
N ARG A 199 -20.03 -5.44 -0.82
CA ARG A 199 -21.15 -4.73 -0.19
C ARG A 199 -20.69 -3.74 0.87
N ARG A 200 -19.63 -4.05 1.61
CA ARG A 200 -18.97 -3.10 2.52
C ARG A 200 -18.48 -1.87 1.74
N GLU A 201 -17.82 -2.07 0.60
CA GLU A 201 -17.35 -0.97 -0.26
C GLU A 201 -18.51 -0.14 -0.83
N TYR A 202 -19.65 -0.75 -1.19
CA TYR A 202 -20.87 -0.04 -1.61
C TYR A 202 -21.50 0.84 -0.52
N CYS A 203 -21.15 0.62 0.75
CA CYS A 203 -21.59 1.48 1.84
C CYS A 203 -20.60 2.64 2.09
N LEU A 204 -19.35 2.51 1.66
CA LEU A 204 -18.33 3.55 1.78
C LEU A 204 -18.31 4.48 0.56
N SER A 205 -18.60 3.94 -0.62
CA SER A 205 -18.70 4.62 -1.90
C SER A 205 -19.93 4.12 -2.66
N ASP A 206 -20.45 4.88 -3.62
CA ASP A 206 -21.58 4.41 -4.42
C ASP A 206 -21.19 3.21 -5.31
N LYS A 207 -22.18 2.40 -5.70
CA LYS A 207 -21.97 1.16 -6.48
C LYS A 207 -21.23 1.38 -7.79
N GLU A 208 -21.48 2.50 -8.48
CA GLU A 208 -20.87 2.79 -9.77
C GLU A 208 -19.39 3.12 -9.57
N THR A 209 -19.07 3.94 -8.57
CA THR A 209 -17.70 4.26 -8.18
C THR A 209 -16.92 3.01 -7.75
N THR A 210 -17.46 2.18 -6.87
CA THR A 210 -16.82 0.92 -6.47
C THR A 210 -16.54 0.00 -7.67
N PHE A 211 -17.51 -0.13 -8.58
CA PHE A 211 -17.33 -0.94 -9.80
C PHE A 211 -16.24 -0.37 -10.70
N ARG A 212 -16.26 0.94 -10.99
CA ARG A 212 -15.26 1.60 -11.83
C ARG A 212 -13.85 1.48 -11.24
N THR A 213 -13.72 1.65 -9.92
CA THR A 213 -12.43 1.50 -9.22
C THR A 213 -11.89 0.09 -9.34
N MET A 214 -12.73 -0.93 -9.08
CA MET A 214 -12.31 -2.34 -9.22
C MET A 214 -12.00 -2.70 -10.69
N GLN A 215 -12.77 -2.18 -11.64
CA GLN A 215 -12.50 -2.36 -13.07
C GLN A 215 -11.15 -1.77 -13.45
N ASN A 216 -10.82 -0.56 -12.99
CA ASN A 216 -9.52 0.06 -13.21
C ASN A 216 -8.38 -0.77 -12.60
N VAL A 217 -8.56 -1.26 -11.37
CA VAL A 217 -7.61 -2.19 -10.72
C VAL A 217 -7.35 -3.41 -11.60
N LEU A 218 -8.42 -4.06 -12.10
CA LEU A 218 -8.30 -5.24 -12.96
C LEU A 218 -7.59 -4.92 -14.29
N GLU A 219 -7.89 -3.78 -14.90
CA GLU A 219 -7.26 -3.35 -16.16
C GLU A 219 -5.76 -3.11 -15.99
N VAL A 220 -5.37 -2.44 -14.90
CA VAL A 220 -3.95 -2.25 -14.56
C VAL A 220 -3.29 -3.60 -14.28
N MET A 221 -3.93 -4.48 -13.49
CA MET A 221 -3.44 -5.85 -13.22
C MET A 221 -3.22 -6.68 -14.49
N ARG A 222 -4.10 -6.55 -15.49
CA ARG A 222 -3.93 -7.20 -16.80
C ARG A 222 -2.76 -6.62 -17.59
N LYS A 223 -2.57 -5.29 -17.53
CA LYS A 223 -1.46 -4.60 -18.23
C LYS A 223 -0.11 -4.97 -17.58
N GLU A 224 -0.02 -4.93 -16.26
CA GLU A 224 1.23 -5.21 -15.52
C GLU A 224 1.71 -6.65 -15.62
N THR A 225 0.78 -7.61 -15.73
CA THR A 225 1.13 -9.04 -15.86
C THR A 225 1.51 -9.46 -17.27
N SER A 226 1.11 -8.72 -18.30
CA SER A 226 1.25 -9.13 -19.71
C SER A 226 2.21 -8.29 -20.54
N GLU A 227 2.42 -7.02 -20.20
CA GLU A 227 3.30 -6.13 -20.97
C GLU A 227 4.79 -6.51 -20.84
N PRO A 228 5.34 -6.80 -19.64
CA PRO A 228 6.75 -7.15 -19.48
C PRO A 228 7.12 -8.50 -20.12
N LEU A 229 6.16 -9.44 -20.22
CA LEU A 229 6.34 -10.70 -20.94
C LEU A 229 6.58 -10.47 -22.44
N ARG A 230 5.91 -9.48 -23.04
CA ARG A 230 6.02 -9.14 -24.46
C ARG A 230 7.21 -8.22 -24.74
N ASN A 231 7.38 -7.20 -23.91
CA ASN A 231 8.38 -6.14 -24.06
C ASN A 231 9.21 -6.03 -22.78
N PRO A 232 10.14 -6.97 -22.51
CA PRO A 232 10.96 -6.92 -21.32
C PRO A 232 11.80 -5.64 -21.28
N GLN A 233 11.92 -5.05 -20.09
CA GLN A 233 12.68 -3.82 -19.84
C GLN A 233 13.60 -4.03 -18.65
N SER A 234 14.84 -3.53 -18.76
CA SER A 234 15.75 -3.52 -17.62
C SER A 234 15.18 -2.63 -16.50
N SER A 235 15.22 -3.16 -15.29
CA SER A 235 15.01 -2.42 -14.05
C SER A 235 16.04 -1.31 -13.86
N LEU A 236 15.76 -0.37 -12.95
CA LEU A 236 16.66 0.75 -12.62
C LEU A 236 17.99 0.28 -12.00
N GLY A 237 17.96 -0.76 -11.17
CA GLY A 237 19.15 -1.39 -10.61
C GLY A 237 19.88 -2.30 -11.60
N GLY A 238 19.16 -2.80 -12.60
CA GLY A 238 19.68 -3.66 -13.64
C GLY A 238 19.84 -5.12 -13.22
N PHE A 239 19.23 -5.55 -12.10
CA PHE A 239 19.30 -6.95 -11.66
C PHE A 239 18.21 -7.83 -12.28
N ILE A 240 17.09 -7.24 -12.69
CA ILE A 240 15.97 -7.94 -13.37
C ILE A 240 15.53 -7.21 -14.64
N GLY A 241 14.90 -7.90 -15.58
CA GLY A 241 14.32 -7.30 -16.78
C GLY A 241 14.12 -8.23 -17.98
N GLY A 242 13.61 -9.44 -17.73
CA GLY A 242 13.35 -10.45 -18.78
C GLY A 242 13.27 -11.88 -18.25
N GLU A 243 13.44 -12.08 -16.95
CA GLU A 243 13.29 -13.35 -16.25
C GLU A 243 11.86 -13.90 -16.37
N ALA A 244 10.84 -13.04 -16.35
CA ALA A 244 9.45 -13.43 -16.52
C ALA A 244 9.22 -14.11 -17.90
N GLN A 245 9.75 -13.52 -18.97
CA GLN A 245 9.69 -14.07 -20.32
C GLN A 245 10.45 -15.41 -20.44
N LYS A 246 11.54 -15.60 -19.68
CA LYS A 246 12.27 -16.89 -19.64
C LYS A 246 11.39 -18.01 -19.06
N ILE A 247 10.58 -17.72 -18.05
CA ILE A 247 9.62 -18.69 -17.50
C ILE A 247 8.56 -19.04 -18.55
N GLU A 248 7.94 -18.03 -19.18
CA GLU A 248 6.92 -18.24 -20.22
C GLU A 248 7.47 -19.08 -21.39
N THR A 249 8.64 -18.72 -21.91
CA THR A 249 9.27 -19.40 -23.06
C THR A 249 9.65 -20.84 -22.73
N SER A 250 10.05 -21.13 -21.49
CA SER A 250 10.48 -22.46 -21.06
C SER A 250 9.33 -23.34 -20.54
N ALA A 251 8.10 -22.81 -20.47
CA ALA A 251 6.94 -23.50 -19.91
C ALA A 251 6.66 -24.84 -20.60
N GLN A 252 6.75 -24.91 -21.93
CA GLN A 252 6.54 -26.16 -22.67
C GLN A 252 7.49 -27.29 -22.26
N ARG A 253 8.69 -26.94 -21.76
CA ARG A 253 9.71 -27.91 -21.35
C ARG A 253 9.56 -28.33 -19.89
N TYR A 254 9.20 -27.42 -19.00
CA TYR A 254 9.30 -27.65 -17.55
C TYR A 254 7.98 -27.64 -16.80
N ALA A 255 6.93 -26.97 -17.30
CA ALA A 255 5.69 -26.76 -16.56
C ALA A 255 5.06 -28.07 -16.10
N GLN A 256 4.85 -29.02 -17.03
CA GLN A 256 4.17 -30.28 -16.72
C GLN A 256 4.90 -31.14 -15.68
N SER A 257 6.24 -31.10 -15.68
CA SER A 257 7.06 -31.92 -14.79
C SER A 257 7.28 -31.29 -13.42
N LEU A 258 7.06 -29.99 -13.27
CA LEU A 258 7.32 -29.26 -12.04
C LEU A 258 6.01 -28.87 -11.35
N ILE A 259 5.41 -27.74 -11.75
CA ILE A 259 4.32 -27.08 -11.01
C ILE A 259 3.01 -26.98 -11.81
N GLY A 260 2.96 -27.59 -13.00
CA GLY A 260 1.83 -27.50 -13.92
C GLY A 260 1.79 -26.19 -14.71
N SER A 261 0.93 -26.14 -15.73
CA SER A 261 0.80 -24.99 -16.64
C SER A 261 0.26 -23.75 -15.96
N VAL A 262 -0.80 -23.89 -15.15
CA VAL A 262 -1.49 -22.75 -14.50
C VAL A 262 -0.57 -22.05 -13.50
N GLN A 263 0.14 -22.81 -12.66
CA GLN A 263 1.07 -22.21 -11.70
C GLN A 263 2.32 -21.64 -12.38
N THR A 264 2.76 -22.23 -13.50
CA THR A 264 3.86 -21.66 -14.30
C THR A 264 3.48 -20.31 -14.91
N ASP A 265 2.25 -20.20 -15.45
CA ASP A 265 1.71 -18.92 -15.94
C ASP A 265 1.60 -17.89 -14.81
N ALA A 266 1.08 -18.30 -13.64
CA ALA A 266 0.99 -17.44 -12.47
C ALA A 266 2.36 -16.91 -12.02
N VAL A 267 3.40 -17.76 -12.03
CA VAL A 267 4.78 -17.37 -11.73
C VAL A 267 5.30 -16.35 -12.75
N ALA A 268 5.14 -16.61 -14.05
CA ALA A 268 5.58 -15.69 -15.09
C ALA A 268 4.94 -14.32 -14.94
N ARG A 269 3.62 -14.27 -14.72
CA ARG A 269 2.87 -13.03 -14.48
C ARG A 269 3.32 -12.29 -13.23
N ALA A 270 3.50 -12.99 -12.11
CA ALA A 270 3.97 -12.38 -10.87
C ALA A 270 5.37 -11.77 -11.04
N MET A 271 6.26 -12.46 -11.75
CA MET A 271 7.60 -11.94 -12.06
C MET A 271 7.55 -10.73 -13.01
N ALA A 272 6.62 -10.72 -13.97
CA ALA A 272 6.41 -9.61 -14.89
C ALA A 272 5.99 -8.33 -14.14
N VAL A 273 5.07 -8.42 -13.18
CA VAL A 273 4.67 -7.27 -12.35
C VAL A 273 5.88 -6.65 -11.64
N LEU A 274 6.80 -7.48 -11.14
CA LEU A 274 8.00 -6.99 -10.44
C LEU A 274 9.02 -6.35 -11.40
N GLU A 275 9.11 -6.80 -12.64
CA GLU A 275 9.91 -6.12 -13.68
C GLU A 275 9.32 -4.75 -14.01
N ARG A 276 7.99 -4.64 -14.08
CA ARG A 276 7.30 -3.37 -14.28
C ARG A 276 7.48 -2.42 -13.08
N SER A 277 7.32 -2.92 -11.86
CA SER A 277 7.54 -2.14 -10.64
C SER A 277 8.99 -1.63 -10.57
N ALA A 278 9.97 -2.49 -10.82
CA ALA A 278 11.39 -2.13 -10.76
C ALA A 278 11.85 -1.20 -11.91
N SER A 279 11.03 -1.04 -12.95
CA SER A 279 11.23 -0.06 -14.01
C SER A 279 10.36 1.21 -13.84
N MET A 280 9.75 1.39 -12.66
CA MET A 280 8.87 2.52 -12.29
C MET A 280 7.63 2.64 -13.19
N GLY A 281 7.09 1.52 -13.67
CA GLY A 281 5.79 1.48 -14.33
C GLY A 281 4.64 1.53 -13.32
N VAL A 282 3.44 1.87 -13.80
CA VAL A 282 2.21 1.87 -12.97
C VAL A 282 1.85 0.44 -12.60
N ILE A 283 1.69 0.17 -11.30
CA ILE A 283 1.32 -1.14 -10.75
C ILE A 283 0.19 -1.02 -9.74
N VAL A 284 -0.50 -2.13 -9.47
CA VAL A 284 -1.41 -2.23 -8.31
C VAL A 284 -0.67 -2.87 -7.14
N ALA A 285 -0.59 -2.15 -6.02
CA ALA A 285 -0.02 -2.70 -4.79
C ALA A 285 -0.94 -3.80 -4.21
N ALA A 286 -0.33 -4.92 -3.80
CA ALA A 286 -1.08 -6.07 -3.28
C ALA A 286 -0.28 -6.89 -2.23
N PRO A 287 -0.25 -6.48 -0.94
CA PRO A 287 -0.64 -5.17 -0.43
C PRO A 287 0.45 -4.10 -0.59
N THR A 288 1.69 -4.47 -0.97
CA THR A 288 2.78 -3.52 -1.24
C THR A 288 3.27 -3.64 -2.69
N ALA A 289 4.10 -2.68 -3.12
CA ALA A 289 4.76 -2.75 -4.43
C ALA A 289 5.72 -3.96 -4.52
N GLY A 290 6.38 -4.33 -3.41
CA GLY A 290 7.31 -5.46 -3.34
C GLY A 290 6.66 -6.84 -3.45
N SER A 291 5.36 -6.93 -3.22
CA SER A 291 4.56 -8.16 -3.33
C SER A 291 3.47 -8.08 -4.40
N ALA A 292 3.46 -7.03 -5.21
CA ALA A 292 2.39 -6.69 -6.13
C ALA A 292 2.06 -7.79 -7.15
N GLY A 293 3.02 -8.68 -7.45
CA GLY A 293 2.82 -9.72 -8.46
C GLY A 293 1.98 -10.91 -8.00
N VAL A 294 1.88 -11.19 -6.70
CA VAL A 294 1.31 -12.47 -6.22
C VAL A 294 -0.19 -12.56 -6.50
N VAL A 295 -0.97 -11.56 -6.09
CA VAL A 295 -2.43 -11.55 -6.26
C VAL A 295 -2.85 -11.54 -7.73
N PRO A 296 -2.40 -10.61 -8.59
CA PRO A 296 -2.78 -10.60 -10.01
C PRO A 296 -2.21 -11.82 -10.75
N GLY A 297 -0.99 -12.26 -10.43
CA GLY A 297 -0.41 -13.46 -11.04
C GLY A 297 -1.24 -14.71 -10.78
N ALA A 298 -1.64 -14.93 -9.53
CA ALA A 298 -2.46 -16.08 -9.14
C ALA A 298 -3.88 -16.01 -9.71
N THR A 299 -4.58 -14.90 -9.47
CA THR A 299 -6.01 -14.78 -9.82
C THR A 299 -6.23 -14.77 -11.33
N LEU A 300 -5.39 -14.06 -12.11
CA LEU A 300 -5.56 -14.01 -13.57
C LEU A 300 -5.20 -15.34 -14.25
N ALA A 301 -4.15 -16.03 -13.79
CA ALA A 301 -3.79 -17.34 -14.36
C ALA A 301 -4.89 -18.39 -14.13
N VAL A 302 -5.48 -18.42 -12.93
CA VAL A 302 -6.59 -19.33 -12.62
C VAL A 302 -7.87 -18.88 -13.33
N ALA A 303 -8.15 -17.57 -13.43
CA ALA A 303 -9.29 -17.06 -14.18
C ALA A 303 -9.24 -17.47 -15.65
N ASP A 304 -8.09 -17.32 -16.30
CA ASP A 304 -7.91 -17.70 -17.69
C ASP A 304 -8.08 -19.22 -17.89
N HIS A 305 -7.62 -20.04 -16.93
CA HIS A 305 -7.82 -21.50 -16.94
C HIS A 305 -9.29 -21.92 -16.76
N LEU A 306 -10.03 -21.22 -15.90
CA LEU A 306 -11.45 -21.47 -15.65
C LEU A 306 -12.37 -20.83 -16.69
N HIS A 307 -11.84 -20.03 -17.61
CA HIS A 307 -12.61 -19.16 -18.50
C HIS A 307 -13.57 -18.23 -17.75
N ALA A 308 -13.11 -17.71 -16.61
CA ALA A 308 -13.91 -16.90 -15.71
C ALA A 308 -14.30 -15.55 -16.33
N GLU A 309 -15.53 -15.12 -16.05
CA GLU A 309 -16.04 -13.81 -16.43
C GLU A 309 -15.45 -12.70 -15.55
N THR A 310 -15.44 -11.46 -16.05
CA THR A 310 -14.96 -10.28 -15.31
C THR A 310 -15.57 -10.16 -13.91
N LYS A 311 -16.85 -10.51 -13.75
CA LYS A 311 -17.54 -10.46 -12.45
C LYS A 311 -16.96 -11.43 -11.43
N GLU A 312 -16.55 -12.62 -11.87
CA GLU A 312 -15.94 -13.65 -11.02
C GLU A 312 -14.53 -13.23 -10.59
N ILE A 313 -13.79 -12.59 -11.49
CA ILE A 313 -12.47 -12.01 -11.18
C ILE A 313 -12.63 -10.86 -10.16
N HIS A 314 -13.61 -9.98 -10.35
CA HIS A 314 -13.91 -8.93 -9.35
C HIS A 314 -14.23 -9.53 -7.99
N ASP A 315 -15.05 -10.58 -7.92
CA ASP A 315 -15.40 -11.23 -6.65
C ASP A 315 -14.17 -11.84 -5.96
N ALA A 316 -13.27 -12.46 -6.73
CA ALA A 316 -12.00 -12.97 -6.22
C ALA A 316 -11.07 -11.86 -5.71
N LEU A 317 -10.98 -10.74 -6.43
CA LEU A 317 -10.18 -9.58 -6.01
C LEU A 317 -10.76 -8.91 -4.76
N PHE A 318 -12.09 -8.84 -4.60
CA PHE A 318 -12.71 -8.42 -3.35
C PHE A 318 -12.43 -9.40 -2.20
N CYS A 319 -12.35 -10.70 -2.47
CA CYS A 319 -11.93 -11.68 -1.46
C CYS A 319 -10.49 -11.44 -1.01
N ALA A 320 -9.55 -11.28 -1.96
CA ALA A 320 -8.17 -10.89 -1.65
C ALA A 320 -8.11 -9.58 -0.86
N ALA A 321 -8.90 -8.57 -1.23
CA ALA A 321 -8.96 -7.29 -0.53
C ALA A 321 -9.47 -7.42 0.92
N ALA A 322 -10.43 -8.31 1.19
CA ALA A 322 -10.92 -8.56 2.55
C ALA A 322 -9.82 -9.13 3.46
N ILE A 323 -9.06 -10.11 2.96
CA ILE A 323 -7.92 -10.68 3.68
C ILE A 323 -6.83 -9.62 3.90
N GLY A 324 -6.53 -8.82 2.87
CA GLY A 324 -5.57 -7.73 2.97
C GLY A 324 -5.98 -6.65 3.97
N GLN A 325 -7.26 -6.32 4.03
CA GLN A 325 -7.81 -5.37 5.00
C GLN A 325 -7.66 -5.88 6.44
N LEU A 326 -7.94 -7.15 6.70
CA LEU A 326 -7.75 -7.76 8.02
C LEU A 326 -6.28 -7.74 8.45
N LEU A 327 -5.36 -8.07 7.55
CA LEU A 327 -3.91 -8.03 7.84
C LEU A 327 -3.41 -6.60 8.07
N SER A 328 -3.93 -5.64 7.30
CA SER A 328 -3.59 -4.22 7.46
C SER A 328 -4.12 -3.62 8.77
N ALA A 329 -5.21 -4.17 9.31
CA ALA A 329 -5.83 -3.71 10.56
C ALA A 329 -5.24 -4.38 11.80
N ASN A 330 -4.98 -5.70 11.73
CA ASN A 330 -4.66 -6.52 12.91
C ASN A 330 -3.19 -6.96 12.98
N ALA A 331 -2.42 -6.74 11.92
CA ALA A 331 -1.01 -7.09 11.85
C ALA A 331 -0.22 -5.94 11.24
N CYS A 332 0.74 -6.25 10.36
CA CYS A 332 1.54 -5.29 9.64
C CYS A 332 1.70 -5.76 8.19
N VAL A 333 1.77 -4.82 7.26
CA VAL A 333 2.04 -5.09 5.83
C VAL A 333 3.34 -4.44 5.36
N ALA A 334 4.14 -3.87 6.26
CA ALA A 334 5.37 -3.15 5.94
C ALA A 334 6.61 -4.05 6.14
N GLY A 335 7.46 -4.14 5.11
CA GLY A 335 8.72 -4.90 5.17
C GLY A 335 9.66 -4.38 6.27
N ALA A 336 9.73 -3.07 6.44
CA ALA A 336 10.53 -2.38 7.45
C ALA A 336 10.11 -2.67 8.89
N GLU A 337 8.87 -3.11 9.13
CA GLU A 337 8.38 -3.43 10.47
C GLU A 337 8.35 -4.95 10.70
N GLY A 338 7.75 -5.69 9.76
CA GLY A 338 7.42 -7.10 9.91
C GLY A 338 8.25 -8.07 9.07
N GLY A 339 9.19 -7.59 8.25
CA GLY A 339 9.90 -8.40 7.27
C GLY A 339 9.04 -8.75 6.05
N CYS A 340 9.59 -9.54 5.12
CA CYS A 340 8.91 -9.85 3.86
C CYS A 340 7.73 -10.83 4.03
N GLN A 341 7.62 -11.49 5.20
CA GLN A 341 6.39 -12.18 5.60
C GLN A 341 5.17 -11.23 5.62
N ALA A 342 5.37 -9.96 6.00
CA ALA A 342 4.31 -8.95 6.05
C ALA A 342 3.87 -8.49 4.66
N GLU A 343 4.75 -8.62 3.65
CA GLU A 343 4.48 -8.21 2.27
C GLU A 343 4.07 -9.40 1.41
N VAL A 344 5.03 -10.27 1.07
CA VAL A 344 4.82 -11.43 0.21
C VAL A 344 4.00 -12.50 0.92
N GLY A 345 4.16 -12.69 2.24
CA GLY A 345 3.33 -13.62 3.01
C GLY A 345 1.86 -13.19 3.03
N SER A 346 1.60 -11.90 3.31
CA SER A 346 0.27 -11.31 3.20
C SER A 346 -0.32 -11.44 1.80
N ALA A 347 0.44 -11.10 0.75
CA ALA A 347 -0.01 -11.22 -0.63
C ALA A 347 -0.34 -12.67 -1.03
N ALA A 348 0.47 -13.64 -0.58
CA ALA A 348 0.22 -15.05 -0.79
C ALA A 348 -1.03 -15.54 -0.05
N ALA A 349 -1.28 -15.05 1.17
CA ALA A 349 -2.49 -15.36 1.93
C ALA A 349 -3.75 -14.75 1.29
N MET A 350 -3.66 -13.52 0.79
CA MET A 350 -4.71 -12.88 -0.01
C MET A 350 -5.02 -13.69 -1.28
N ALA A 351 -3.97 -14.10 -2.00
CA ALA A 351 -4.10 -14.90 -3.21
C ALA A 351 -4.70 -16.28 -2.92
N SER A 352 -4.25 -16.98 -1.87
CA SER A 352 -4.74 -18.34 -1.56
C SER A 352 -6.23 -18.35 -1.23
N ALA A 353 -6.72 -17.38 -0.46
CA ALA A 353 -8.15 -17.22 -0.20
C ALA A 353 -8.95 -16.94 -1.48
N ALA A 354 -8.45 -16.05 -2.36
CA ALA A 354 -9.09 -15.76 -3.63
C ALA A 354 -9.16 -17.00 -4.53
N LEU A 355 -8.09 -17.80 -4.60
CA LEU A 355 -8.06 -19.06 -5.35
C LEU A 355 -9.06 -20.08 -4.81
N VAL A 356 -9.16 -20.23 -3.49
CA VAL A 356 -10.17 -21.11 -2.86
C VAL A 356 -11.58 -20.68 -3.26
N GLN A 357 -11.89 -19.39 -3.18
CA GLN A 357 -13.21 -18.88 -3.55
C GLN A 357 -13.52 -19.09 -5.03
N MET A 358 -12.56 -18.85 -5.93
CA MET A 358 -12.73 -19.08 -7.38
C MET A 358 -13.00 -20.55 -7.72
N LEU A 359 -12.46 -21.47 -6.93
CA LEU A 359 -12.64 -22.91 -7.09
C LEU A 359 -13.85 -23.46 -6.29
N GLY A 360 -14.71 -22.57 -5.77
CA GLY A 360 -15.96 -22.94 -5.10
C GLY A 360 -15.81 -23.39 -3.65
N GLY A 361 -14.68 -23.10 -3.00
CA GLY A 361 -14.47 -23.37 -1.59
C GLY A 361 -15.29 -22.45 -0.68
N SER A 362 -15.52 -22.89 0.56
CA SER A 362 -16.28 -22.13 1.55
C SER A 362 -15.47 -20.95 2.14
N PRO A 363 -16.12 -19.95 2.75
CA PRO A 363 -15.44 -18.90 3.50
C PRO A 363 -14.45 -19.44 4.56
N GLU A 364 -14.79 -20.53 5.25
CA GLU A 364 -13.90 -21.19 6.22
C GLU A 364 -12.66 -21.76 5.54
N GLN A 365 -12.81 -22.41 4.38
CA GLN A 365 -11.66 -22.90 3.60
C GLN A 365 -10.76 -21.76 3.12
N CYS A 366 -11.33 -20.59 2.80
CA CYS A 366 -10.55 -19.40 2.43
C CYS A 366 -9.63 -18.98 3.58
N PHE A 367 -10.15 -18.91 4.81
CA PHE A 367 -9.35 -18.58 5.99
C PHE A 367 -8.37 -19.68 6.38
N HIS A 368 -8.71 -20.96 6.18
CA HIS A 368 -7.74 -22.05 6.35
C HIS A 368 -6.58 -21.92 5.37
N ALA A 369 -6.83 -21.65 4.09
CA ALA A 369 -5.78 -21.45 3.10
C ALA A 369 -4.90 -20.23 3.45
N ALA A 370 -5.52 -19.11 3.84
CA ALA A 370 -4.80 -17.91 4.24
C ALA A 370 -3.92 -18.17 5.49
N SER A 371 -4.46 -18.81 6.52
CA SER A 371 -3.72 -19.16 7.74
C SER A 371 -2.57 -20.14 7.48
N ILE A 372 -2.79 -21.20 6.68
CA ILE A 372 -1.74 -22.14 6.26
C ILE A 372 -0.63 -21.38 5.52
N THR A 373 -1.01 -20.46 4.63
CA THR A 373 -0.04 -19.67 3.85
C THR A 373 0.86 -18.84 4.76
N LEU A 374 0.27 -18.08 5.69
CA LEU A 374 1.00 -17.24 6.63
C LEU A 374 1.94 -18.08 7.50
N GLY A 375 1.43 -19.16 8.09
CA GLY A 375 2.22 -20.04 8.97
C GLY A 375 3.48 -20.61 8.30
N ASN A 376 3.43 -20.88 6.99
CA ASN A 376 4.56 -21.40 6.23
C ASN A 376 5.53 -20.32 5.72
N LEU A 377 5.19 -19.05 5.87
CA LEU A 377 6.02 -17.91 5.47
C LEU A 377 6.50 -17.06 6.66
N LEU A 378 6.21 -17.50 7.89
CA LEU A 378 6.68 -16.84 9.12
C LEU A 378 8.22 -16.76 9.16
N GLY A 379 8.74 -15.63 9.64
CA GLY A 379 10.16 -15.36 9.79
C GLY A 379 10.88 -14.96 8.50
N LEU A 380 10.17 -14.78 7.39
CA LEU A 380 10.77 -14.32 6.14
C LEU A 380 11.27 -12.87 6.28
N VAL A 381 12.59 -12.72 6.32
CA VAL A 381 13.30 -11.42 6.46
C VAL A 381 13.12 -10.51 5.24
N CYS A 382 13.32 -9.20 5.37
CA CYS A 382 13.37 -8.27 4.24
C CYS A 382 14.76 -7.63 4.17
N ASP A 383 15.54 -7.95 3.14
CA ASP A 383 16.94 -7.56 3.04
C ASP A 383 17.40 -7.54 1.57
N PRO A 384 16.71 -6.79 0.69
CA PRO A 384 16.98 -6.82 -0.73
C PRO A 384 18.38 -6.29 -1.08
N ILE A 385 18.95 -6.83 -2.15
CA ILE A 385 20.25 -6.40 -2.68
C ILE A 385 20.19 -4.92 -3.07
N GLY A 386 21.07 -4.12 -2.48
CA GLY A 386 21.13 -2.67 -2.71
C GLY A 386 19.93 -1.87 -2.21
N GLY A 387 19.06 -2.46 -1.38
CA GLY A 387 17.81 -1.83 -0.97
C GLY A 387 16.76 -1.75 -2.09
N LEU A 388 16.97 -2.44 -3.21
CA LEU A 388 16.12 -2.35 -4.40
C LEU A 388 15.06 -3.45 -4.42
N VAL A 389 13.85 -3.11 -4.88
CA VAL A 389 12.75 -4.08 -5.05
C VAL A 389 12.96 -4.95 -6.30
N GLU A 390 14.08 -5.67 -6.32
CA GLU A 390 14.53 -6.50 -7.44
C GLU A 390 14.88 -7.90 -6.94
N VAL A 391 16.03 -8.04 -6.26
CA VAL A 391 16.53 -9.34 -5.78
C VAL A 391 16.57 -9.34 -4.25
N PRO A 392 15.94 -10.32 -3.57
CA PRO A 392 15.20 -11.47 -4.10
C PRO A 392 13.69 -11.21 -4.31
N CYS A 393 13.23 -9.95 -4.31
CA CYS A 393 11.80 -9.60 -4.33
C CYS A 393 11.04 -10.26 -5.50
N GLN A 394 11.60 -10.28 -6.71
CA GLN A 394 11.00 -10.95 -7.86
C GLN A 394 10.83 -12.46 -7.62
N ASN A 395 11.89 -13.13 -7.14
CA ASN A 395 11.82 -14.56 -6.81
C ASN A 395 10.85 -14.84 -5.66
N ARG A 396 10.77 -13.95 -4.67
CA ARG A 396 9.82 -14.10 -3.56
C ARG A 396 8.38 -14.03 -4.02
N ASN A 397 8.05 -13.23 -5.04
CA ASN A 397 6.72 -13.25 -5.64
C ASN A 397 6.41 -14.60 -6.30
N ALA A 398 7.37 -15.20 -7.01
CA ALA A 398 7.23 -16.55 -7.56
C ALA A 398 7.03 -17.62 -6.46
N ILE A 399 7.76 -17.52 -5.35
CA ILE A 399 7.58 -18.42 -4.19
C ILE A 399 6.24 -18.16 -3.48
N GLY A 400 5.78 -16.91 -3.41
CA GLY A 400 4.47 -16.53 -2.92
C GLY A 400 3.34 -17.18 -3.72
N ILE A 401 3.46 -17.24 -5.05
CA ILE A 401 2.55 -18.02 -5.90
C ILE A 401 2.52 -19.49 -5.49
N ALA A 402 3.69 -20.11 -5.28
CA ALA A 402 3.75 -21.51 -4.88
C ALA A 402 3.11 -21.78 -3.52
N ALA A 403 3.34 -20.90 -2.54
CA ALA A 403 2.70 -20.99 -1.23
C ALA A 403 1.18 -20.81 -1.33
N ALA A 404 0.71 -19.87 -2.16
CA ALA A 404 -0.71 -19.61 -2.34
C ALA A 404 -1.45 -20.79 -2.98
N PHE A 405 -0.91 -21.33 -4.08
CA PHE A 405 -1.48 -22.51 -4.77
C PHE A 405 -1.48 -23.75 -3.87
N SER A 406 -0.36 -24.02 -3.20
CA SER A 406 -0.25 -25.17 -2.29
C SER A 406 -1.27 -25.06 -1.16
N SER A 407 -1.39 -23.90 -0.51
CA SER A 407 -2.31 -23.69 0.61
C SER A 407 -3.77 -23.75 0.17
N ALA A 408 -4.11 -23.21 -1.00
CA ALA A 408 -5.44 -23.32 -1.59
C ALA A 408 -5.81 -24.78 -1.86
N GLN A 409 -4.89 -25.56 -2.44
CA GLN A 409 -5.09 -26.98 -2.70
C GLN A 409 -5.28 -27.78 -1.40
N LEU A 410 -4.47 -27.52 -0.37
CA LEU A 410 -4.61 -28.16 0.95
C LEU A 410 -6.00 -27.89 1.54
N ALA A 411 -6.44 -26.63 1.58
CA ALA A 411 -7.73 -26.25 2.13
C ALA A 411 -8.92 -26.84 1.35
N LEU A 412 -8.87 -26.82 0.02
CA LEU A 412 -9.88 -27.44 -0.85
C LEU A 412 -9.92 -28.97 -0.70
N SER A 413 -8.80 -29.58 -0.35
CA SER A 413 -8.70 -31.02 -0.05
C SER A 413 -9.20 -31.37 1.36
N GLY A 414 -9.70 -30.39 2.12
CA GLY A 414 -10.25 -30.59 3.47
C GLY A 414 -9.21 -30.54 4.59
N ILE A 415 -7.98 -30.10 4.31
CA ILE A 415 -6.97 -29.88 5.35
C ILE A 415 -7.22 -28.52 5.99
N THR A 416 -7.49 -28.53 7.29
CA THR A 416 -7.76 -27.31 8.06
C THR A 416 -6.48 -26.79 8.72
N SER A 417 -6.41 -25.47 8.90
CA SER A 417 -5.39 -24.88 9.79
C SER A 417 -5.81 -25.09 11.24
N LEU A 418 -4.91 -25.58 12.09
CA LEU A 418 -5.15 -25.69 13.53
C LEU A 418 -5.22 -24.31 14.19
N VAL A 419 -4.39 -23.37 13.75
CA VAL A 419 -4.33 -22.00 14.26
C VAL A 419 -5.26 -21.13 13.40
N PRO A 420 -6.30 -20.49 13.98
CA PRO A 420 -7.17 -19.59 13.25
C PRO A 420 -6.43 -18.42 12.59
N PHE A 421 -7.03 -17.82 11.56
CA PHE A 421 -6.41 -16.71 10.83
C PHE A 421 -6.08 -15.51 11.71
N ASP A 422 -6.99 -15.10 12.60
CA ASP A 422 -6.79 -13.95 13.49
C ASP A 422 -5.59 -14.17 14.42
N GLU A 423 -5.45 -15.37 15.00
CA GLU A 423 -4.29 -15.74 15.81
C GLU A 423 -3.01 -15.79 14.96
N MET A 424 -3.07 -16.35 13.76
CA MET A 424 -1.91 -16.43 12.86
C MET A 424 -1.43 -15.04 12.41
N ALA A 425 -2.34 -14.11 12.17
CA ALA A 425 -2.01 -12.72 11.85
C ALA A 425 -1.28 -12.05 13.01
N HIS A 426 -1.72 -12.29 14.25
CA HIS A 426 -1.04 -11.80 15.44
C HIS A 426 0.35 -12.44 15.60
N VAL A 427 0.48 -13.75 15.40
CA VAL A 427 1.77 -14.45 15.43
C VAL A 427 2.74 -13.88 14.39
N MET A 428 2.26 -13.59 13.18
CA MET A 428 3.08 -12.94 12.15
C MET A 428 3.62 -11.59 12.63
N LEU A 429 2.78 -10.77 13.27
CA LEU A 429 3.20 -9.49 13.84
C LEU A 429 4.27 -9.66 14.92
N GLU A 430 4.07 -10.58 15.87
CA GLU A 430 5.04 -10.86 16.94
C GLU A 430 6.38 -11.34 16.40
N VAL A 431 6.36 -12.28 15.43
CA VAL A 431 7.57 -12.76 14.75
C VAL A 431 8.27 -11.61 14.04
N GLY A 432 7.52 -10.71 13.40
CA GLY A 432 8.05 -9.53 12.71
C GLY A 432 8.79 -8.59 13.66
N HIS A 433 8.19 -8.28 14.81
CA HIS A 433 8.81 -7.45 15.85
C HIS A 433 10.04 -8.10 16.49
N ALA A 434 10.11 -9.43 16.50
CA ALA A 434 11.29 -10.15 16.98
C ALA A 434 12.46 -10.13 15.98
N LEU A 435 12.25 -9.73 14.72
CA LEU A 435 13.33 -9.66 13.73
C LEU A 435 14.32 -8.52 14.07
N PRO A 436 15.64 -8.78 14.01
CA PRO A 436 16.65 -7.73 14.08
C PRO A 436 16.40 -6.63 13.03
N SER A 437 16.66 -5.36 13.37
CA SER A 437 16.52 -4.24 12.42
C SER A 437 17.38 -4.39 11.15
N THR A 438 18.53 -5.07 11.25
CA THR A 438 19.39 -5.37 10.10
C THR A 438 18.74 -6.33 9.09
N LEU A 439 17.65 -7.00 9.46
CA LEU A 439 16.89 -7.95 8.63
C LEU A 439 15.50 -7.41 8.24
N ARG A 440 15.28 -6.10 8.40
CA ARG A 440 14.01 -5.40 8.12
C ARG A 440 14.24 -4.20 7.18
N GLU A 441 14.32 -4.50 5.90
CA GLU A 441 14.40 -3.58 4.74
C GLU A 441 15.63 -2.65 4.69
N THR A 442 16.50 -2.68 5.70
CA THR A 442 17.71 -1.83 5.79
C THR A 442 18.85 -2.21 4.84
N ALA A 443 18.79 -3.40 4.20
CA ALA A 443 19.88 -3.99 3.42
C ALA A 443 21.21 -4.16 4.19
N LEU A 444 21.20 -4.03 5.52
CA LEU A 444 22.37 -4.17 6.40
C LEU A 444 22.64 -5.62 6.84
N GLY A 445 21.79 -6.57 6.43
CA GLY A 445 21.88 -7.99 6.79
C GLY A 445 21.62 -8.95 5.62
N GLY A 446 21.52 -10.23 5.97
CA GLY A 446 21.25 -11.39 5.10
C GLY A 446 21.83 -11.32 3.68
N ILE A 447 21.01 -11.51 2.63
CA ILE A 447 21.47 -11.67 1.24
C ILE A 447 22.12 -10.39 0.70
N ALA A 448 21.65 -9.20 1.12
CA ALA A 448 22.27 -7.93 0.74
C ALA A 448 23.74 -7.84 1.15
N GLN A 449 24.12 -8.51 2.24
CA GLN A 449 25.48 -8.51 2.75
C GLN A 449 26.40 -9.58 2.13
N ALA A 450 25.86 -10.47 1.28
CA ALA A 450 26.66 -11.47 0.60
C ALA A 450 27.77 -10.81 -0.26
N PRO A 451 28.99 -11.37 -0.33
CA PRO A 451 30.08 -10.76 -1.11
C PRO A 451 29.72 -10.48 -2.57
N SER A 452 29.00 -11.40 -3.22
CA SER A 452 28.52 -11.23 -4.59
C SER A 452 27.49 -10.11 -4.73
N ALA A 453 26.59 -9.94 -3.75
CA ALA A 453 25.60 -8.87 -3.73
C ALA A 453 26.29 -7.50 -3.61
N LYS A 454 27.22 -7.35 -2.64
CA LYS A 454 28.02 -6.13 -2.48
C LYS A 454 28.83 -5.78 -3.73
N GLN A 455 29.40 -6.78 -4.40
CA GLN A 455 30.13 -6.58 -5.64
C GLN A 455 29.19 -6.12 -6.77
N ALA A 456 28.01 -6.72 -6.89
CA ALA A 456 27.02 -6.33 -7.89
C ALA A 456 26.52 -4.88 -7.68
N CYS A 457 26.26 -4.48 -6.43
CA CYS A 457 25.84 -3.11 -6.09
C CYS A 457 26.85 -2.04 -6.51
N ARG A 458 28.16 -2.32 -6.48
CA ARG A 458 29.19 -1.36 -6.96
C ARG A 458 29.04 -1.04 -8.46
N ASN A 459 28.45 -1.94 -9.22
CA ASN A 459 28.25 -1.79 -10.65
C ASN A 459 26.84 -1.28 -11.00
N CYS A 460 25.91 -1.28 -10.05
CA CYS A 460 24.51 -0.85 -10.19
C CYS A 460 24.41 0.61 -10.66
N SER A 461 23.50 0.90 -11.59
CA SER A 461 23.21 2.25 -12.09
C SER A 461 22.45 3.11 -11.09
N ALA A 462 21.58 2.50 -10.26
CA ALA A 462 20.76 3.23 -9.28
C ALA A 462 21.55 3.68 -8.04
N CYS A 463 22.70 3.06 -7.75
CA CYS A 463 23.54 3.38 -6.59
C CYS A 463 24.71 4.34 -6.91
N ARG A 464 24.83 4.82 -8.16
CA ARG A 464 25.91 5.72 -8.60
C ARG A 464 25.53 7.19 -8.59
#